data_AF-A0AAQ1GDP3-F1
#
_entry.id   AF-A0AAQ1GDP3-F1
#
_cell.length_a   1.000
_cell.length_b   1.000
_cell.length_c   1.000
_cell.angle_alpha   90.00
_cell.angle_beta   90.00
_cell.angle_gamma   90.00
#
_symmetry.space_group_name_H-M   'P 1'
#
loop_
_entity.id
_entity.type
_entity.pdbx_description
1 polymer ?
#
loop_
_entity_poly.entity_id
_entity_poly.type
_entity_poly.pdbx_seq_one_letter_code
_entity_poly.pdbx_strand_id
1 'polypeptide(L)'
;MTSLHTLAGVAGAGSSRLFASRSEAHSEAKRPRSRRTWWQVCTSLALLASIAPLAARAADSAPAQQASFRTENQLVVKVPAGAKQVRIWFPVPQQTPWNEVKSFSVDSAYPVEYHRDSWGNRVGYIDVEQPNAATIDITEHFDQTLTERKTRLDPSKTRPLTDAERTALQRYLLPTSYVIVNDQIKGLAKQIVGDEQNPILAARKLYDWTLDHVTYWVEYPDRMKPSDFGSTDFCLQTKSGNCTDFHSLFSSLAMADGIPTRMVYGSLLKPTLDGVKVDASYHCWIEFYAPNYGWIPLDVSLANVYGKEFPLTDQNRTLVERTTATGYHGLDKSKIDYYFGNLDDRRFSWSTGRDLMMQPPQQDGPVNSLATLYVEVDGKRYTGWTRKLTYTQTSGKSE
;
A
#
# COMPACT_ATOMS: atom_id res chain seq x y z
N MET A 1 -4.54 -31.44 -47.20
CA MET A 1 -3.93 -30.70 -48.33
C MET A 1 -3.39 -29.40 -47.74
N THR A 2 -2.08 -29.08 -47.71
CA THR A 2 -1.16 -28.70 -48.82
C THR A 2 -1.68 -27.51 -49.65
N SER A 3 -0.91 -26.45 -49.97
CA SER A 3 0.49 -26.05 -49.61
C SER A 3 0.58 -24.51 -49.53
N LEU A 4 1.53 -23.81 -48.87
CA LEU A 4 2.91 -24.07 -48.41
C LEU A 4 4.02 -23.79 -49.45
N HIS A 5 4.54 -22.55 -49.44
CA HIS A 5 5.77 -22.05 -50.10
C HIS A 5 6.48 -21.07 -49.11
N THR A 6 7.79 -20.91 -48.88
CA THR A 6 9.07 -20.96 -49.67
C THR A 6 9.24 -19.81 -50.69
N LEU A 7 10.38 -19.12 -50.92
CA LEU A 7 11.78 -18.98 -50.38
C LEU A 7 12.31 -17.54 -50.80
N ALA A 8 13.50 -16.97 -50.52
CA ALA A 8 14.79 -17.37 -49.90
C ALA A 8 15.23 -16.34 -48.79
N GLY A 9 16.42 -15.72 -48.61
CA GLY A 9 17.75 -15.58 -49.30
C GLY A 9 18.17 -14.09 -49.44
N VAL A 10 19.42 -13.58 -49.32
CA VAL A 10 20.80 -14.14 -49.11
C VAL A 10 21.69 -13.07 -48.38
N ALA A 11 22.89 -13.46 -47.90
CA ALA A 11 23.78 -12.76 -46.95
C ALA A 11 24.84 -11.75 -47.50
N GLY A 12 25.59 -11.11 -46.58
CA GLY A 12 26.86 -10.36 -46.78
C GLY A 12 27.03 -9.20 -45.77
N ALA A 13 28.03 -9.01 -44.88
CA ALA A 13 29.39 -9.52 -44.60
C ALA A 13 30.57 -8.57 -44.98
N GLY A 14 31.39 -8.15 -44.00
CA GLY A 14 32.84 -7.84 -44.21
C GLY A 14 33.45 -6.51 -43.72
N SER A 15 34.52 -6.61 -42.89
CA SER A 15 35.58 -5.61 -42.55
C SER A 15 35.22 -4.27 -41.88
N SER A 16 35.98 -3.62 -40.97
CA SER A 16 37.31 -3.77 -40.30
C SER A 16 38.48 -2.83 -40.71
N ARG A 17 39.41 -2.60 -39.75
CA ARG A 17 40.55 -1.62 -39.67
C ARG A 17 40.13 -0.22 -39.14
N LEU A 18 40.74 0.45 -38.16
CA LEU A 18 42.14 0.68 -37.68
C LEU A 18 42.99 1.65 -38.54
N PHE A 19 43.47 2.76 -37.93
CA PHE A 19 44.91 3.10 -37.74
C PHE A 19 45.13 4.46 -37.01
N ALA A 20 46.10 4.51 -36.05
CA ALA A 20 47.05 5.60 -35.67
C ALA A 20 46.62 7.09 -35.46
N SER A 21 47.43 7.99 -34.84
CA SER A 21 48.43 7.93 -33.74
C SER A 21 49.02 9.34 -33.45
N ARG A 22 49.70 9.54 -32.30
CA ARG A 22 50.73 10.61 -32.00
C ARG A 22 50.24 12.07 -31.86
N SER A 23 50.95 12.98 -31.16
CA SER A 23 52.11 12.89 -30.22
C SER A 23 52.18 14.13 -29.28
N GLU A 24 53.18 14.20 -28.39
CA GLU A 24 53.31 15.20 -27.31
C GLU A 24 53.81 16.60 -27.74
N ALA A 25 53.72 17.57 -26.83
CA ALA A 25 54.75 18.58 -26.59
C ALA A 25 54.66 19.19 -25.17
N HIS A 26 55.81 19.34 -24.48
CA HIS A 26 55.94 20.11 -23.23
C HIS A 26 56.36 21.57 -23.49
N SER A 27 56.08 22.47 -22.54
CA SER A 27 56.90 23.67 -22.30
C SER A 27 56.76 24.14 -20.84
N GLU A 28 57.84 24.62 -20.23
CA GLU A 28 57.87 24.98 -18.81
C GLU A 28 58.70 26.26 -18.54
N ALA A 29 58.24 27.05 -17.56
CA ALA A 29 58.98 28.04 -16.76
C ALA A 29 59.79 29.18 -17.46
N LYS A 30 59.52 30.43 -17.01
CA LYS A 30 60.41 31.16 -16.07
C LYS A 30 59.86 32.53 -15.62
N ARG A 31 60.29 32.98 -14.44
CA ARG A 31 60.09 34.33 -13.89
C ARG A 31 61.38 35.17 -14.01
N PRO A 32 61.29 36.51 -14.14
CA PRO A 32 62.28 37.45 -13.64
C PRO A 32 61.86 38.09 -12.29
N ARG A 33 62.70 38.98 -11.73
CA ARG A 33 62.61 39.52 -10.35
C ARG A 33 62.75 41.05 -10.28
N SER A 34 62.28 41.63 -9.16
CA SER A 34 62.58 42.99 -8.64
C SER A 34 61.80 44.16 -9.27
N ARG A 35 61.63 45.34 -8.63
CA ARG A 35 62.40 45.94 -7.50
C ARG A 35 61.57 46.97 -6.67
N ARG A 36 61.82 47.02 -5.35
CA ARG A 36 61.69 48.16 -4.39
C ARG A 36 60.36 48.92 -4.16
N THR A 37 59.76 48.63 -2.99
CA THR A 37 59.40 49.57 -1.87
C THR A 37 58.77 50.95 -2.15
N TRP A 38 57.59 51.17 -1.55
CA TRP A 38 57.23 52.37 -0.78
C TRP A 38 56.44 51.95 0.49
N TRP A 39 56.46 52.78 1.53
CA TRP A 39 55.71 52.59 2.79
C TRP A 39 54.40 53.39 2.76
N GLN A 40 53.26 52.76 3.03
CA GLN A 40 52.07 53.42 3.54
C GLN A 40 51.40 52.52 4.59
N VAL A 41 51.11 53.09 5.76
CA VAL A 41 50.42 52.41 6.86
C VAL A 41 48.93 52.70 6.74
N CYS A 42 48.17 51.70 6.32
CA CYS A 42 46.70 51.74 6.38
C CYS A 42 46.22 50.71 7.41
N THR A 43 45.69 51.18 8.53
CA THR A 43 45.06 50.35 9.56
C THR A 43 43.69 49.85 9.10
N SER A 44 43.69 48.84 8.22
CA SER A 44 42.49 48.11 7.87
C SER A 44 42.00 47.31 9.08
N LEU A 45 40.86 47.71 9.66
CA LEU A 45 40.20 46.91 10.69
C LEU A 45 39.89 45.52 10.12
N ALA A 46 40.39 44.48 10.79
CA ALA A 46 39.92 43.13 10.56
C ALA A 46 38.51 43.00 11.15
N LEU A 47 37.49 43.35 10.35
CA LEU A 47 36.15 42.82 10.60
C LEU A 47 36.23 41.31 10.43
N LEU A 48 36.36 40.60 11.55
CA LEU A 48 36.01 39.20 11.65
C LEU A 48 34.51 39.10 11.44
N ALA A 49 34.09 39.14 10.17
CA ALA A 49 32.80 38.64 9.76
C ALA A 49 32.78 37.16 10.14
N SER A 50 32.20 36.87 11.30
CA SER A 50 31.87 35.52 11.73
C SER A 50 30.83 34.98 10.78
N ILE A 51 31.30 34.42 9.66
CA ILE A 51 30.56 33.47 8.84
C ILE A 51 30.41 32.21 9.70
N ALA A 52 29.55 32.31 10.72
CA ALA A 52 28.90 31.15 11.27
C ALA A 52 28.31 30.41 10.08
N PRO A 53 28.60 29.12 9.90
CA PRO A 53 27.96 28.39 8.83
C PRO A 53 26.46 28.52 9.04
N LEU A 54 25.74 29.01 8.04
CA LEU A 54 24.36 28.59 7.85
C LEU A 54 24.44 27.10 7.52
N ALA A 55 24.61 26.30 8.57
CA ALA A 55 24.00 25.00 8.66
C ALA A 55 22.51 25.27 8.46
N ALA A 56 22.08 25.22 7.19
CA ALA A 56 20.69 25.05 6.85
C ALA A 56 20.25 23.84 7.68
N ARG A 57 19.41 24.09 8.68
CA ARG A 57 18.75 23.00 9.41
C ARG A 57 17.99 22.22 8.34
N ALA A 58 18.57 21.10 7.91
CA ALA A 58 17.77 20.01 7.39
C ALA A 58 16.67 19.84 8.43
N ALA A 59 15.41 20.04 8.01
CA ALA A 59 14.31 19.95 8.95
C ALA A 59 14.29 18.51 9.46
N ASP A 60 14.78 18.35 10.70
CA ASP A 60 14.83 17.09 11.43
C ASP A 60 13.39 16.60 11.54
N SER A 61 13.00 15.73 10.62
CA SER A 61 11.82 14.93 10.85
C SER A 61 12.17 14.04 12.03
N ALA A 62 11.39 14.14 13.11
CA ALA A 62 11.37 13.09 14.11
C ALA A 62 11.36 11.72 13.39
N PRO A 63 12.23 10.78 13.81
CA PRO A 63 12.41 9.51 13.10
C PRO A 63 11.07 8.81 12.92
N ALA A 64 10.98 7.95 11.89
CA ALA A 64 9.81 7.12 11.69
C ALA A 64 9.50 6.35 12.98
N GLN A 65 8.26 6.44 13.46
CA GLN A 65 7.83 5.74 14.66
C GLN A 65 7.91 4.22 14.43
N GLN A 66 8.16 3.48 15.50
CA GLN A 66 8.25 2.02 15.45
C GLN A 66 7.61 1.39 16.68
N ALA A 67 6.74 0.41 16.45
CA ALA A 67 6.09 -0.38 17.46
C ALA A 67 6.26 -1.87 17.16
N SER A 68 6.63 -2.66 18.18
CA SER A 68 6.71 -4.12 18.06
C SER A 68 5.53 -4.79 18.75
N PHE A 69 5.05 -5.88 18.18
CA PHE A 69 3.88 -6.62 18.64
C PHE A 69 4.14 -8.13 18.59
N ARG A 70 3.78 -8.85 19.66
CA ARG A 70 3.57 -10.30 19.60
C ARG A 70 2.14 -10.56 19.15
N THR A 71 1.94 -11.42 18.17
CA THR A 71 0.65 -11.61 17.47
C THR A 71 0.27 -13.08 17.41
N GLU A 72 -1.03 -13.35 17.59
CA GLU A 72 -1.68 -14.65 17.42
C GLU A 72 -2.90 -14.47 16.51
N ASN A 73 -3.00 -15.22 15.42
CA ASN A 73 -4.16 -15.22 14.52
C ASN A 73 -4.83 -16.60 14.57
N GLN A 74 -5.84 -16.75 15.43
CA GLN A 74 -6.60 -18.00 15.55
C GLN A 74 -7.74 -18.04 14.52
N LEU A 75 -7.74 -19.09 13.71
CA LEU A 75 -8.67 -19.35 12.63
C LEU A 75 -9.32 -20.73 12.85
N VAL A 76 -10.65 -20.82 12.78
CA VAL A 76 -11.39 -22.06 13.03
C VAL A 76 -12.45 -22.26 11.96
N VAL A 77 -12.32 -23.32 11.15
CA VAL A 77 -13.31 -23.72 10.14
C VAL A 77 -14.20 -24.82 10.73
N LYS A 78 -15.52 -24.65 10.70
CA LYS A 78 -16.46 -25.72 11.09
C LYS A 78 -16.67 -26.65 9.90
N VAL A 79 -16.37 -27.93 10.04
CA VAL A 79 -16.52 -28.92 8.96
C VAL A 79 -18.01 -29.28 8.81
N PRO A 80 -18.63 -29.14 7.62
CA PRO A 80 -19.98 -29.61 7.37
C PRO A 80 -20.07 -31.14 7.45
N ALA A 81 -21.14 -31.67 8.05
CA ALA A 81 -21.36 -33.10 8.13
C ALA A 81 -21.48 -33.73 6.71
N GLY A 82 -20.62 -34.70 6.42
CA GLY A 82 -20.57 -35.37 5.11
C GLY A 82 -19.71 -34.67 4.05
N ALA A 83 -18.98 -33.60 4.39
CA ALA A 83 -17.96 -33.02 3.52
C ALA A 83 -16.92 -34.06 3.09
N LYS A 84 -16.53 -34.04 1.82
CA LYS A 84 -15.54 -34.94 1.23
C LYS A 84 -14.17 -34.29 1.09
N GLN A 85 -14.13 -32.98 0.90
CA GLN A 85 -12.91 -32.18 0.85
C GLN A 85 -13.15 -30.81 1.47
N VAL A 86 -12.19 -30.33 2.28
CA VAL A 86 -12.15 -28.94 2.78
C VAL A 86 -10.80 -28.34 2.41
N ARG A 87 -10.83 -27.28 1.59
CA ARG A 87 -9.64 -26.56 1.10
C ARG A 87 -9.61 -25.18 1.74
N ILE A 88 -8.49 -24.81 2.37
CA ILE A 88 -8.38 -23.57 3.15
C ILE A 88 -7.18 -22.78 2.65
N TRP A 89 -7.42 -21.55 2.21
CA TRP A 89 -6.39 -20.55 1.97
C TRP A 89 -6.51 -19.49 3.06
N PHE A 90 -5.45 -19.30 3.84
CA PHE A 90 -5.43 -18.35 4.94
C PHE A 90 -4.40 -17.24 4.71
N PRO A 91 -4.72 -16.01 5.14
CA PRO A 91 -3.80 -14.88 5.02
C PRO A 91 -2.59 -15.09 5.92
N VAL A 92 -1.44 -14.65 5.45
CA VAL A 92 -0.15 -14.73 6.17
C VAL A 92 0.40 -13.30 6.28
N PRO A 93 1.07 -12.89 7.37
CA PRO A 93 1.66 -11.56 7.47
C PRO A 93 2.76 -11.37 6.43
N GLN A 94 2.66 -10.33 5.60
CA GLN A 94 3.62 -10.07 4.53
C GLN A 94 4.84 -9.29 5.04
N GLN A 95 6.04 -9.82 4.81
CA GLN A 95 7.30 -9.12 5.02
C GLN A 95 7.41 -7.92 4.06
N THR A 96 7.67 -6.72 4.58
CA THR A 96 7.89 -5.50 3.78
C THR A 96 9.00 -4.63 4.40
N PRO A 97 9.46 -3.55 3.75
CA PRO A 97 10.38 -2.58 4.38
C PRO A 97 9.82 -1.87 5.62
N TRP A 98 8.54 -2.08 5.94
CA TRP A 98 7.82 -1.41 7.04
C TRP A 98 7.10 -2.39 7.98
N ASN A 99 7.20 -3.69 7.70
CA ASN A 99 6.71 -4.78 8.54
C ASN A 99 7.77 -5.89 8.53
N GLU A 100 8.52 -6.00 9.62
CA GLU A 100 9.52 -7.03 9.82
C GLU A 100 8.92 -8.17 10.66
N VAL A 101 8.62 -9.29 10.00
CA VAL A 101 7.99 -10.47 10.60
C VAL A 101 9.06 -11.44 11.10
N LYS A 102 8.93 -11.86 12.36
CA LYS A 102 9.85 -12.73 13.09
C LYS A 102 9.08 -13.87 13.76
N SER A 103 9.79 -14.96 14.06
CA SER A 103 9.25 -16.09 14.84
C SER A 103 7.97 -16.72 14.25
N PHE A 104 7.75 -16.61 12.93
CA PHE A 104 6.51 -17.06 12.29
C PHE A 104 6.37 -18.59 12.35
N SER A 105 5.35 -19.08 13.04
CA SER A 105 4.93 -20.49 13.06
C SER A 105 3.40 -20.59 12.87
N VAL A 106 2.94 -21.79 12.50
CA VAL A 106 1.52 -22.11 12.39
C VAL A 106 1.26 -23.45 13.04
N ASP A 107 0.40 -23.45 14.05
CA ASP A 107 -0.07 -24.65 14.71
C ASP A 107 -1.36 -25.14 14.01
N SER A 108 -1.33 -26.35 13.47
CA SER A 108 -2.50 -27.05 12.94
C SER A 108 -2.32 -28.57 13.01
N ALA A 109 -3.42 -29.31 13.01
CA ALA A 109 -3.43 -30.77 12.97
C ALA A 109 -3.19 -31.36 11.56
N TYR A 110 -3.16 -30.51 10.54
CA TYR A 110 -3.03 -30.88 9.12
C TYR A 110 -1.77 -30.25 8.50
N PRO A 111 -1.20 -30.85 7.43
CA PRO A 111 -0.06 -30.27 6.73
C PRO A 111 -0.38 -28.87 6.18
N VAL A 112 0.56 -27.94 6.39
CA VAL A 112 0.46 -26.56 5.92
C VAL A 112 1.45 -26.32 4.78
N GLU A 113 0.94 -25.99 3.61
CA GLU A 113 1.73 -25.52 2.47
C GLU A 113 1.79 -23.98 2.43
N TYR A 114 2.77 -23.42 1.72
CA TYR A 114 2.86 -21.98 1.48
C TYR A 114 3.12 -21.69 0.01
N HIS A 115 2.20 -20.94 -0.60
CA HIS A 115 2.22 -20.61 -2.01
C HIS A 115 2.25 -19.10 -2.22
N ARG A 116 2.21 -18.67 -3.49
CA ARG A 116 1.91 -17.29 -3.86
C ARG A 116 0.70 -17.22 -4.77
N ASP A 117 -0.18 -16.26 -4.50
CA ASP A 117 -1.30 -15.95 -5.38
C ASP A 117 -0.85 -15.20 -6.65
N SER A 118 -1.79 -14.93 -7.55
CA SER A 118 -1.57 -14.16 -8.79
C SER A 118 -0.94 -12.77 -8.59
N TRP A 119 -1.08 -12.14 -7.42
CA TRP A 119 -0.48 -10.85 -7.08
C TRP A 119 0.87 -10.97 -6.36
N GLY A 120 1.27 -12.19 -6.00
CA GLY A 120 2.55 -12.51 -5.37
C GLY A 120 2.50 -12.54 -3.83
N ASN A 121 1.32 -12.38 -3.21
CA ASN A 121 1.19 -12.45 -1.75
C ASN A 121 1.53 -13.86 -1.27
N ARG A 122 2.25 -14.02 -0.14
CA ARG A 122 2.41 -15.33 0.50
C ARG A 122 1.07 -15.75 1.09
N VAL A 123 0.60 -16.95 0.75
CA VAL A 123 -0.67 -17.51 1.23
C VAL A 123 -0.39 -18.87 1.87
N GLY A 124 -1.00 -19.14 3.02
CA GLY A 124 -0.98 -20.47 3.64
C GLY A 124 -2.10 -21.34 3.08
N TYR A 125 -1.83 -22.62 2.82
CA TYR A 125 -2.80 -23.56 2.26
C TYR A 125 -2.89 -24.84 3.09
N ILE A 126 -4.09 -25.37 3.26
CA ILE A 126 -4.38 -26.70 3.78
C ILE A 126 -5.42 -27.37 2.87
N ASP A 127 -5.19 -28.65 2.55
CA ASP A 127 -6.18 -29.52 1.91
C ASP A 127 -6.52 -30.68 2.85
N VAL A 128 -7.80 -30.92 3.10
CA VAL A 128 -8.27 -32.02 3.95
C VAL A 128 -9.29 -32.85 3.19
N GLU A 129 -8.84 -33.98 2.64
CA GLU A 129 -9.72 -35.04 2.14
C GLU A 129 -10.35 -35.81 3.31
N GLN A 130 -11.62 -36.20 3.16
CA GLN A 130 -12.40 -37.02 4.10
C GLN A 130 -12.29 -36.57 5.57
N PRO A 131 -12.56 -35.29 5.88
CA PRO A 131 -12.40 -34.73 7.22
C PRO A 131 -13.29 -35.44 8.25
N ASN A 132 -12.67 -35.91 9.33
CA ASN A 132 -13.33 -36.60 10.44
C ASN A 132 -13.50 -35.72 11.71
N ALA A 133 -12.80 -34.58 11.78
CA ALA A 133 -12.92 -33.62 12.85
C ALA A 133 -14.09 -32.65 12.62
N ALA A 134 -14.74 -32.19 13.70
CA ALA A 134 -15.83 -31.21 13.62
C ALA A 134 -15.33 -29.78 13.28
N THR A 135 -14.06 -29.49 13.54
CA THR A 135 -13.39 -28.25 13.14
C THR A 135 -12.01 -28.54 12.56
N ILE A 136 -11.53 -27.63 11.72
CA ILE A 136 -10.13 -27.51 11.33
C ILE A 136 -9.62 -26.19 11.94
N ASP A 137 -8.70 -26.33 12.89
CA ASP A 137 -8.12 -25.24 13.66
C ASP A 137 -6.72 -24.91 13.11
N ILE A 138 -6.44 -23.61 12.95
CA ILE A 138 -5.17 -23.07 12.47
C ILE A 138 -4.85 -21.87 13.35
N THR A 139 -3.69 -21.84 14.01
CA THR A 139 -3.25 -20.67 14.78
C THR A 139 -1.88 -20.21 14.31
N GLU A 140 -1.82 -19.02 13.69
CA GLU A 140 -0.53 -18.40 13.37
C GLU A 140 0.02 -17.68 14.61
N HIS A 141 1.31 -17.83 14.86
CA HIS A 141 2.05 -17.08 15.87
C HIS A 141 3.20 -16.32 15.21
N PHE A 142 3.36 -15.03 15.51
CA PHE A 142 4.48 -14.23 15.00
C PHE A 142 4.77 -13.00 15.86
N ASP A 143 6.04 -12.65 15.97
CA ASP A 143 6.47 -11.33 16.43
C ASP A 143 6.62 -10.42 15.21
N GLN A 144 6.27 -9.14 15.31
CA GLN A 144 6.42 -8.18 14.22
C GLN A 144 6.90 -6.82 14.72
N THR A 145 7.79 -6.17 13.96
CA THR A 145 8.15 -4.76 14.16
C THR A 145 7.60 -3.94 12.99
N LEU A 146 6.69 -3.02 13.31
CA LEU A 146 6.05 -2.12 12.37
C LEU A 146 6.78 -0.78 12.36
N THR A 147 6.87 -0.15 11.19
CA THR A 147 7.55 1.14 11.00
C THR A 147 6.64 2.12 10.26
N GLU A 148 6.53 3.33 10.80
CA GLU A 148 5.79 4.42 10.20
C GLU A 148 6.32 4.73 8.79
N ARG A 149 5.40 4.86 7.83
CA ARG A 149 5.72 5.21 6.46
C ARG A 149 5.60 6.72 6.32
N LYS A 150 6.73 7.41 6.14
CA LYS A 150 6.77 8.86 5.89
C LYS A 150 7.30 9.17 4.50
N THR A 151 6.42 9.47 3.55
CA THR A 151 6.81 9.89 2.20
C THR A 151 6.84 11.41 2.14
N ARG A 152 8.03 12.02 2.11
CA ARG A 152 8.19 13.47 1.87
C ARG A 152 7.87 13.78 0.40
N LEU A 153 6.59 13.92 0.09
CA LEU A 153 6.10 14.23 -1.25
C LEU A 153 6.47 15.66 -1.65
N ASP A 154 7.05 15.77 -2.85
CA ASP A 154 7.39 17.02 -3.51
C ASP A 154 7.01 16.84 -4.99
N PRO A 155 5.92 17.48 -5.45
CA PRO A 155 5.48 17.37 -6.85
C PRO A 155 6.55 17.74 -7.87
N SER A 156 7.50 18.63 -7.54
CA SER A 156 8.60 19.00 -8.45
C SER A 156 9.61 17.88 -8.70
N LYS A 157 9.61 16.83 -7.85
CA LYS A 157 10.51 15.67 -7.96
C LYS A 157 9.91 14.49 -8.72
N THR A 158 8.64 14.54 -9.14
CA THR A 158 8.02 13.53 -10.01
C THR A 158 7.76 14.06 -11.42
N ARG A 159 7.21 13.22 -12.29
CA ARG A 159 6.86 13.51 -13.69
C ARG A 159 5.71 12.61 -14.14
N PRO A 160 5.08 12.87 -15.30
CA PRO A 160 4.13 11.92 -15.90
C PRO A 160 4.78 10.54 -16.15
N LEU A 161 3.95 9.49 -16.13
CA LEU A 161 4.38 8.14 -16.51
C LEU A 161 4.60 8.03 -18.02
N THR A 162 5.74 7.48 -18.41
CA THR A 162 6.05 7.09 -19.79
C THR A 162 5.26 5.86 -20.22
N ASP A 163 5.12 5.64 -21.53
CA ASP A 163 4.41 4.47 -22.06
C ASP A 163 5.08 3.13 -21.66
N ALA A 164 6.40 3.13 -21.48
CA ALA A 164 7.14 1.99 -20.95
C ALA A 164 6.76 1.68 -19.49
N GLU A 165 6.63 2.70 -18.63
CA GLU A 165 6.16 2.54 -17.25
C GLU A 165 4.69 2.13 -17.20
N ARG A 166 3.82 2.72 -18.04
CA ARG A 166 2.41 2.33 -18.15
C ARG A 166 2.25 0.87 -18.60
N THR A 167 3.09 0.42 -19.54
CA THR A 167 3.13 -0.98 -19.99
C THR A 167 3.62 -1.91 -18.87
N ALA A 168 4.74 -1.58 -18.22
CA ALA A 168 5.28 -2.37 -17.11
C ALA A 168 4.33 -2.44 -15.90
N LEU A 169 3.49 -1.42 -15.71
CA LEU A 169 2.50 -1.33 -14.64
C LEU A 169 1.07 -1.67 -15.08
N GLN A 170 0.83 -2.19 -16.29
CA GLN A 170 -0.53 -2.29 -16.85
C GLN A 170 -1.52 -3.04 -15.95
N ARG A 171 -1.07 -4.05 -15.19
CA ARG A 171 -1.91 -4.78 -14.23
C ARG A 171 -2.57 -3.87 -13.19
N TYR A 172 -1.86 -2.82 -12.78
CA TYR A 172 -2.30 -1.84 -11.78
C TYR A 172 -3.14 -0.70 -12.40
N LEU A 173 -3.45 -0.79 -13.70
CA LEU A 173 -4.34 0.08 -14.47
C LEU A 173 -5.59 -0.67 -14.97
N LEU A 174 -5.69 -1.98 -14.71
CA LEU A 174 -6.82 -2.80 -15.12
C LEU A 174 -7.89 -2.85 -14.03
N PRO A 175 -9.18 -2.79 -14.39
CA PRO A 175 -10.28 -2.94 -13.44
C PRO A 175 -10.37 -4.38 -12.90
N THR A 176 -11.04 -4.52 -11.76
CA THR A 176 -11.44 -5.79 -11.15
C THR A 176 -12.94 -5.77 -10.85
N SER A 177 -13.49 -6.87 -10.33
CA SER A 177 -14.94 -7.08 -10.14
C SER A 177 -15.67 -5.97 -9.38
N TYR A 178 -14.97 -5.17 -8.57
CA TYR A 178 -15.54 -4.06 -7.78
C TYR A 178 -14.75 -2.73 -7.90
N VAL A 179 -13.67 -2.71 -8.69
CA VAL A 179 -12.86 -1.52 -9.01
C VAL A 179 -12.96 -1.32 -10.52
N ILE A 180 -13.88 -0.46 -10.98
CA ILE A 180 -14.33 -0.44 -12.38
C ILE A 180 -13.95 0.86 -13.10
N VAL A 181 -13.68 0.78 -14.40
CA VAL A 181 -13.33 1.94 -15.25
C VAL A 181 -14.33 2.05 -16.41
N ASN A 182 -15.55 2.47 -16.09
CA ASN A 182 -16.61 2.78 -17.06
C ASN A 182 -16.57 4.28 -17.47
N ASP A 183 -17.43 4.70 -18.39
CA ASP A 183 -17.39 6.07 -18.92
C ASP A 183 -17.88 7.14 -17.93
N GLN A 184 -18.70 6.77 -16.93
CA GLN A 184 -19.05 7.65 -15.81
C GLN A 184 -17.83 7.91 -14.91
N ILE A 185 -17.04 6.88 -14.62
CA ILE A 185 -15.80 7.00 -13.85
C ILE A 185 -14.76 7.84 -14.63
N LYS A 186 -14.60 7.62 -15.94
CA LYS A 186 -13.70 8.43 -16.79
C LYS A 186 -14.12 9.89 -16.85
N GLY A 187 -15.40 10.17 -17.06
CA GLY A 187 -15.94 11.54 -17.11
C GLY A 187 -15.72 12.28 -15.79
N LEU A 188 -16.01 11.62 -14.66
CA LEU A 188 -15.80 12.17 -13.32
C LEU A 188 -14.31 12.37 -13.00
N ALA A 189 -13.43 11.40 -13.31
CA ALA A 189 -11.99 11.55 -13.13
C ALA A 189 -11.45 12.75 -13.92
N LYS A 190 -11.84 12.89 -15.21
CA LYS A 190 -11.44 14.03 -16.04
C LYS A 190 -11.98 15.36 -15.52
N GLN A 191 -13.19 15.40 -14.96
CA GLN A 191 -13.76 16.58 -14.31
C GLN A 191 -12.95 17.00 -13.06
N ILE A 192 -12.50 16.04 -12.25
CA ILE A 192 -11.75 16.31 -11.01
C ILE A 192 -10.30 16.70 -11.31
N VAL A 193 -9.61 15.95 -12.17
CA VAL A 193 -8.18 16.13 -12.44
C VAL A 193 -7.92 17.31 -13.38
N GLY A 194 -8.80 17.53 -14.37
CA GLY A 194 -8.61 18.52 -15.43
C GLY A 194 -7.49 18.10 -16.37
N ASP A 195 -6.57 19.01 -16.68
CA ASP A 195 -5.38 18.77 -17.53
C ASP A 195 -4.09 18.62 -16.71
N GLU A 196 -4.20 18.29 -15.42
CA GLU A 196 -3.04 17.95 -14.59
C GLU A 196 -2.35 16.69 -15.12
N GLN A 197 -1.02 16.67 -15.10
CA GLN A 197 -0.19 15.56 -15.59
C GLN A 197 0.80 15.06 -14.53
N ASN A 198 0.95 15.78 -13.43
CA ASN A 198 1.73 15.35 -12.28
C ASN A 198 0.94 14.33 -11.46
N PRO A 199 1.38 13.06 -11.35
CA PRO A 199 0.60 12.01 -10.71
C PRO A 199 0.37 12.25 -9.21
N ILE A 200 1.22 13.03 -8.53
CA ILE A 200 1.00 13.40 -7.12
C ILE A 200 -0.11 14.46 -7.01
N LEU A 201 -0.14 15.46 -7.90
CA LEU A 201 -1.18 16.49 -7.89
C LEU A 201 -2.54 15.94 -8.37
N ALA A 202 -2.54 15.09 -9.40
CA ALA A 202 -3.75 14.42 -9.88
C ALA A 202 -4.33 13.48 -8.80
N ALA A 203 -3.50 12.63 -8.17
CA ALA A 203 -3.91 11.81 -7.04
C ALA A 203 -4.42 12.65 -5.85
N ARG A 204 -3.84 13.84 -5.60
CA ARG A 204 -4.33 14.75 -4.54
C ARG A 204 -5.71 15.32 -4.85
N LYS A 205 -5.98 15.76 -6.09
CA LYS A 205 -7.32 16.21 -6.50
C LYS A 205 -8.38 15.13 -6.31
N LEU A 206 -8.06 13.87 -6.68
CA LEU A 206 -8.93 12.72 -6.45
C LEU A 206 -9.14 12.42 -4.96
N TYR A 207 -8.12 12.65 -4.13
CA TYR A 207 -8.14 12.45 -2.68
C TYR A 207 -9.06 13.46 -2.00
N ASP A 208 -8.85 14.76 -2.27
CA ASP A 208 -9.69 15.84 -1.73
C ASP A 208 -11.13 15.71 -2.21
N TRP A 209 -11.37 15.40 -3.49
CA TRP A 209 -12.73 15.15 -3.98
C TRP A 209 -13.40 13.98 -3.25
N THR A 210 -12.70 12.87 -3.05
CA THR A 210 -13.23 11.70 -2.33
C THR A 210 -13.50 12.01 -0.85
N LEU A 211 -12.64 12.83 -0.23
CA LEU A 211 -12.79 13.30 1.14
C LEU A 211 -14.04 14.18 1.32
N ASP A 212 -14.28 15.10 0.39
CA ASP A 212 -15.41 16.05 0.42
C ASP A 212 -16.75 15.41 0.03
N HIS A 213 -16.74 14.40 -0.85
CA HIS A 213 -17.95 13.85 -1.49
C HIS A 213 -18.41 12.49 -0.95
N VAL A 214 -17.71 11.89 0.01
CA VAL A 214 -18.07 10.57 0.58
C VAL A 214 -18.02 10.62 2.11
N THR A 215 -18.97 9.98 2.78
CA THR A 215 -19.05 9.88 4.24
C THR A 215 -18.84 8.45 4.73
N TYR A 216 -17.85 8.24 5.60
CA TYR A 216 -17.61 6.94 6.22
C TYR A 216 -18.84 6.48 7.01
N TRP A 217 -19.36 5.29 6.72
CA TRP A 217 -20.70 4.86 7.12
C TRP A 217 -20.98 4.91 8.63
N VAL A 218 -19.92 4.81 9.46
CA VAL A 218 -20.03 4.86 10.92
C VAL A 218 -20.39 6.25 11.45
N GLU A 219 -20.45 7.30 10.64
CA GLU A 219 -20.98 8.60 11.08
C GLU A 219 -22.46 8.47 11.45
N TYR A 220 -23.22 7.72 10.64
CA TYR A 220 -24.65 7.46 10.81
C TYR A 220 -24.97 5.97 10.63
N PRO A 221 -24.56 5.10 11.59
CA PRO A 221 -24.63 3.65 11.44
C PRO A 221 -26.05 3.08 11.51
N ASP A 222 -27.05 3.92 11.82
CA ASP A 222 -28.48 3.65 11.75
C ASP A 222 -29.00 3.63 10.30
N ARG A 223 -28.59 4.63 9.49
CA ARG A 223 -29.11 4.88 8.13
C ARG A 223 -28.10 4.61 7.00
N MET A 224 -26.81 4.51 7.31
CA MET A 224 -25.75 4.15 6.37
C MET A 224 -25.20 2.74 6.66
N LYS A 225 -24.79 2.05 5.59
CA LYS A 225 -24.08 0.76 5.61
C LYS A 225 -22.99 0.79 4.53
N PRO A 226 -21.91 0.01 4.67
CA PRO A 226 -20.98 -0.24 3.57
C PRO A 226 -21.54 -1.28 2.60
N SER A 227 -20.83 -1.55 1.49
CA SER A 227 -21.10 -2.75 0.69
C SER A 227 -20.36 -3.97 1.23
N ASP A 228 -20.88 -5.17 0.95
CA ASP A 228 -20.29 -6.45 1.39
C ASP A 228 -18.92 -6.75 0.74
N PHE A 229 -18.58 -6.06 -0.36
CA PHE A 229 -17.41 -6.34 -1.19
C PHE A 229 -16.42 -5.18 -1.32
N GLY A 230 -16.79 -3.99 -0.83
CA GLY A 230 -16.11 -2.72 -1.12
C GLY A 230 -16.27 -2.36 -2.60
N SER A 231 -17.24 -1.53 -2.97
CA SER A 231 -17.66 -1.35 -4.37
C SER A 231 -17.61 0.09 -4.83
N THR A 232 -17.01 0.30 -6.00
CA THR A 232 -16.92 1.61 -6.68
C THR A 232 -18.30 2.21 -6.95
N ASP A 233 -19.21 1.43 -7.56
CA ASP A 233 -20.56 1.89 -7.88
C ASP A 233 -21.36 2.21 -6.62
N PHE A 234 -21.28 1.35 -5.60
CA PHE A 234 -21.96 1.57 -4.32
C PHE A 234 -21.49 2.88 -3.67
N CYS A 235 -20.18 3.07 -3.56
CA CYS A 235 -19.57 4.26 -2.98
C CYS A 235 -19.95 5.53 -3.77
N LEU A 236 -19.90 5.46 -5.10
CA LEU A 236 -20.20 6.60 -5.97
C LEU A 236 -21.68 6.99 -5.97
N GLN A 237 -22.59 6.02 -5.87
CA GLN A 237 -24.04 6.24 -5.87
C GLN A 237 -24.55 6.67 -4.49
N THR A 238 -24.12 6.01 -3.41
CA THR A 238 -24.61 6.29 -2.05
C THR A 238 -23.91 7.45 -1.36
N LYS A 239 -22.73 7.85 -1.84
CA LYS A 239 -21.81 8.77 -1.16
C LYS A 239 -21.41 8.28 0.24
N SER A 240 -21.41 6.97 0.46
CA SER A 240 -21.01 6.35 1.72
C SER A 240 -20.29 5.01 1.53
N GLY A 241 -19.66 4.53 2.58
CA GLY A 241 -18.99 3.23 2.58
C GLY A 241 -18.03 3.02 3.75
N ASN A 242 -17.37 1.85 3.78
CA ASN A 242 -16.21 1.58 4.62
C ASN A 242 -14.89 1.92 3.90
N CYS A 243 -13.75 1.67 4.53
CA CYS A 243 -12.44 1.86 3.89
C CYS A 243 -12.32 1.14 2.54
N THR A 244 -12.89 -0.05 2.40
CA THR A 244 -12.87 -0.85 1.17
C THR A 244 -13.71 -0.24 0.05
N ASP A 245 -14.85 0.39 0.37
CA ASP A 245 -15.65 1.18 -0.58
C ASP A 245 -14.90 2.45 -1.04
N PHE A 246 -14.42 3.26 -0.08
CA PHE A 246 -13.65 4.50 -0.33
C PHE A 246 -12.45 4.25 -1.26
N HIS A 247 -11.64 3.26 -0.90
CA HIS A 247 -10.43 2.91 -1.62
C HIS A 247 -10.69 2.28 -3.00
N SER A 248 -11.88 1.69 -3.21
CA SER A 248 -12.29 1.23 -4.55
C SER A 248 -12.67 2.39 -5.45
N LEU A 249 -13.46 3.34 -4.94
CA LEU A 249 -13.82 4.54 -5.70
C LEU A 249 -12.58 5.37 -6.07
N PHE A 250 -11.66 5.60 -5.13
CA PHE A 250 -10.40 6.26 -5.44
C PHE A 250 -9.61 5.48 -6.50
N SER A 251 -9.42 4.17 -6.33
CA SER A 251 -8.63 3.36 -7.28
C SER A 251 -9.21 3.41 -8.69
N SER A 252 -10.54 3.33 -8.81
CA SER A 252 -11.26 3.44 -10.09
C SER A 252 -11.06 4.80 -10.77
N LEU A 253 -11.17 5.90 -10.02
CA LEU A 253 -10.92 7.26 -10.54
C LEU A 253 -9.45 7.45 -10.95
N ALA A 254 -8.51 6.93 -10.15
CA ALA A 254 -7.08 7.01 -10.43
C ALA A 254 -6.68 6.17 -11.66
N MET A 255 -7.19 4.94 -11.78
CA MET A 255 -6.99 4.11 -12.99
C MET A 255 -7.56 4.77 -14.24
N ALA A 256 -8.70 5.47 -14.13
CA ALA A 256 -9.31 6.19 -15.25
C ALA A 256 -8.51 7.42 -15.72
N ASP A 257 -7.74 8.05 -14.82
CA ASP A 257 -6.73 9.07 -15.15
C ASP A 257 -5.37 8.45 -15.60
N GLY A 258 -5.25 7.12 -15.55
CA GLY A 258 -4.04 6.40 -15.89
C GLY A 258 -2.95 6.42 -14.80
N ILE A 259 -3.33 6.66 -13.54
CA ILE A 259 -2.47 6.52 -12.36
C ILE A 259 -2.56 5.06 -11.86
N PRO A 260 -1.46 4.29 -11.85
CA PRO A 260 -1.50 2.91 -11.39
C PRO A 260 -1.76 2.82 -9.89
N THR A 261 -2.70 1.97 -9.47
CA THR A 261 -3.06 1.78 -8.05
C THR A 261 -3.08 0.30 -7.66
N ARG A 262 -2.89 0.03 -6.36
CA ARG A 262 -3.10 -1.28 -5.75
C ARG A 262 -3.71 -1.14 -4.35
N MET A 263 -4.79 -1.87 -4.10
CA MET A 263 -5.39 -1.97 -2.76
C MET A 263 -4.55 -2.89 -1.88
N VAL A 264 -4.40 -2.54 -0.61
CA VAL A 264 -3.65 -3.32 0.39
C VAL A 264 -4.58 -3.63 1.55
N TYR A 265 -4.72 -4.92 1.84
CA TYR A 265 -5.61 -5.47 2.85
C TYR A 265 -4.79 -5.90 4.07
N GLY A 266 -5.20 -5.51 5.27
CA GLY A 266 -4.35 -5.58 6.44
C GLY A 266 -5.10 -5.57 7.78
N SER A 267 -4.32 -5.39 8.84
CA SER A 267 -4.80 -5.15 10.19
C SER A 267 -4.20 -3.87 10.76
N LEU A 268 -4.98 -3.12 11.51
CA LEU A 268 -4.67 -1.87 12.19
C LEU A 268 -4.76 -2.08 13.72
N LEU A 269 -3.62 -1.96 14.40
CA LEU A 269 -3.33 -2.42 15.76
C LEU A 269 -3.53 -1.32 16.80
N LYS A 270 -4.76 -1.29 17.31
CA LYS A 270 -5.30 -0.28 18.23
C LYS A 270 -4.83 -0.51 19.68
N PRO A 271 -4.39 0.53 20.42
CA PRO A 271 -4.06 0.42 21.84
C PRO A 271 -5.23 -0.09 22.69
N THR A 272 -6.46 0.29 22.35
CA THR A 272 -7.70 -0.08 23.04
C THR A 272 -8.09 -1.56 22.89
N LEU A 273 -7.28 -2.35 22.18
CA LEU A 273 -7.41 -3.80 22.03
C LEU A 273 -6.08 -4.54 22.32
N ASP A 274 -5.11 -3.89 22.98
CA ASP A 274 -3.84 -4.51 23.40
C ASP A 274 -4.12 -5.72 24.33
N GLY A 275 -3.69 -6.91 23.91
CA GLY A 275 -3.97 -8.20 24.57
C GLY A 275 -5.38 -8.77 24.36
N VAL A 276 -6.26 -8.12 23.57
CA VAL A 276 -7.66 -8.54 23.41
C VAL A 276 -7.83 -9.49 22.22
N LYS A 277 -8.33 -10.71 22.47
CA LYS A 277 -8.53 -11.77 21.46
C LYS A 277 -9.83 -11.58 20.67
N VAL A 278 -9.81 -10.73 19.64
CA VAL A 278 -10.99 -10.31 18.85
C VAL A 278 -10.65 -9.96 17.39
N ASP A 279 -11.53 -10.30 16.45
CA ASP A 279 -11.42 -9.83 15.06
C ASP A 279 -12.04 -8.42 14.90
N ALA A 280 -11.31 -7.41 15.35
CA ALA A 280 -11.69 -5.98 15.25
C ALA A 280 -10.54 -5.09 14.72
N SER A 281 -9.57 -5.72 14.05
CA SER A 281 -8.38 -5.08 13.51
C SER A 281 -8.43 -4.84 12.00
N TYR A 282 -9.34 -5.46 11.24
CA TYR A 282 -9.40 -5.32 9.77
C TYR A 282 -9.36 -3.85 9.33
N HIS A 283 -8.48 -3.57 8.38
CA HIS A 283 -8.47 -2.31 7.65
C HIS A 283 -7.86 -2.50 6.26
N CYS A 284 -8.12 -1.58 5.35
CA CYS A 284 -7.44 -1.53 4.06
C CYS A 284 -7.06 -0.09 3.72
N TRP A 285 -6.04 0.05 2.89
CA TRP A 285 -5.55 1.30 2.31
C TRP A 285 -5.16 1.03 0.85
N ILE A 286 -4.61 2.03 0.17
CA ILE A 286 -4.04 1.82 -1.17
C ILE A 286 -2.61 2.33 -1.26
N GLU A 287 -1.97 1.96 -2.36
CA GLU A 287 -0.78 2.63 -2.85
C GLU A 287 -1.02 3.05 -4.31
N PHE A 288 -0.57 4.24 -4.67
CA PHE A 288 -0.53 4.74 -6.04
C PHE A 288 0.92 4.88 -6.51
N TYR A 289 1.17 4.73 -7.82
CA TYR A 289 2.51 4.84 -8.38
C TYR A 289 2.80 6.25 -8.89
N ALA A 290 3.93 6.83 -8.49
CA ALA A 290 4.50 8.01 -9.12
C ALA A 290 5.99 7.79 -9.48
N PRO A 291 6.45 8.17 -10.68
CA PRO A 291 7.87 8.13 -11.03
C PRO A 291 8.75 8.85 -10.01
N ASN A 292 9.97 8.35 -9.83
CA ASN A 292 10.97 8.75 -8.82
C ASN A 292 10.57 8.50 -7.35
N TYR A 293 9.30 8.19 -7.04
CA TYR A 293 8.83 7.83 -5.69
C TYR A 293 8.49 6.35 -5.55
N GLY A 294 7.99 5.70 -6.61
CA GLY A 294 7.47 4.34 -6.53
C GLY A 294 6.05 4.30 -5.95
N TRP A 295 5.79 3.34 -5.06
CA TRP A 295 4.48 3.11 -4.45
C TRP A 295 4.25 3.99 -3.21
N ILE A 296 3.52 5.08 -3.41
CA ILE A 296 3.12 6.05 -2.39
C ILE A 296 1.83 5.57 -1.73
N PRO A 297 1.75 5.41 -0.39
CA PRO A 297 0.52 5.01 0.27
C PRO A 297 -0.46 6.17 0.47
N LEU A 298 -1.76 5.88 0.53
CA LEU A 298 -2.75 6.81 1.10
C LEU A 298 -3.91 6.09 1.78
N ASP A 299 -4.58 6.79 2.69
CA ASP A 299 -5.75 6.32 3.44
C ASP A 299 -6.81 7.43 3.57
N VAL A 300 -7.51 7.71 2.47
CA VAL A 300 -8.60 8.70 2.42
C VAL A 300 -9.75 8.34 3.39
N SER A 301 -9.85 7.07 3.77
CA SER A 301 -10.92 6.59 4.64
C SER A 301 -10.76 7.03 6.09
N LEU A 302 -9.53 7.00 6.64
CA LEU A 302 -9.24 7.58 7.95
C LEU A 302 -9.19 9.11 7.91
N ALA A 303 -8.72 9.69 6.80
CA ALA A 303 -8.79 11.14 6.60
C ALA A 303 -10.23 11.67 6.66
N ASN A 304 -11.22 10.92 6.18
CA ASN A 304 -12.64 11.28 6.29
C ASN A 304 -13.19 11.20 7.73
N VAL A 305 -12.62 10.36 8.59
CA VAL A 305 -13.01 10.29 10.01
C VAL A 305 -12.37 11.44 10.82
N TYR A 306 -11.12 11.81 10.52
CA TYR A 306 -10.40 12.86 11.26
C TYR A 306 -10.57 14.28 10.70
N GLY A 307 -10.78 14.44 9.39
CA GLY A 307 -10.66 15.72 8.67
C GLY A 307 -11.88 16.64 8.71
N LYS A 308 -13.03 16.15 9.19
CA LYS A 308 -14.27 16.89 9.41
C LYS A 308 -14.77 16.69 10.84
N GLU A 309 -15.75 17.49 11.27
CA GLU A 309 -16.41 17.24 12.54
C GLU A 309 -17.18 15.91 12.48
N PHE A 310 -16.79 14.96 13.34
CA PHE A 310 -17.40 13.65 13.46
C PHE A 310 -18.10 13.53 14.84
N PRO A 311 -19.43 13.74 14.94
CA PRO A 311 -20.11 13.75 16.23
C PRO A 311 -20.17 12.35 16.87
N LEU A 312 -19.62 12.21 18.07
CA LEU A 312 -19.69 10.96 18.83
C LEU A 312 -21.05 10.79 19.52
N THR A 313 -21.81 9.80 19.09
CA THR A 313 -23.07 9.34 19.68
C THR A 313 -22.89 7.96 20.30
N ASP A 314 -23.80 7.54 21.17
CA ASP A 314 -23.72 6.20 21.78
C ASP A 314 -23.95 5.07 20.75
N GLN A 315 -24.52 5.40 19.58
CA GLN A 315 -24.67 4.47 18.45
C GLN A 315 -23.37 4.30 17.65
N ASN A 316 -22.54 5.35 17.53
CA ASN A 316 -21.33 5.32 16.70
C ASN A 316 -20.00 5.24 17.46
N ARG A 317 -19.93 5.61 18.75
CA ARG A 317 -18.68 5.73 19.52
C ARG A 317 -17.75 4.52 19.38
N THR A 318 -18.29 3.32 19.58
CA THR A 318 -17.53 2.05 19.47
C THR A 318 -17.14 1.71 18.02
N LEU A 319 -17.89 2.19 17.02
CA LEU A 319 -17.58 1.97 15.60
C LEU A 319 -16.49 2.94 15.12
N VAL A 320 -16.51 4.20 15.58
CA VAL A 320 -15.44 5.19 15.33
C VAL A 320 -14.13 4.74 15.97
N GLU A 321 -14.16 4.32 17.24
CA GLU A 321 -13.00 3.77 17.95
C GLU A 321 -12.44 2.51 17.25
N ARG A 322 -13.30 1.64 16.71
CA ARG A 322 -12.89 0.47 15.92
C ARG A 322 -12.46 0.79 14.48
N THR A 323 -12.67 2.02 14.01
CA THR A 323 -12.17 2.49 12.71
C THR A 323 -10.80 3.15 12.85
N THR A 324 -10.62 3.98 13.87
CA THR A 324 -9.39 4.75 14.11
C THR A 324 -8.23 3.92 14.67
N ALA A 325 -6.99 4.34 14.41
CA ALA A 325 -5.77 3.64 14.87
C ALA A 325 -5.50 3.85 16.36
N THR A 326 -5.70 5.09 16.85
CA THR A 326 -5.34 5.55 18.20
C THR A 326 -6.52 6.28 18.85
N GLY A 327 -7.74 5.86 18.52
CA GLY A 327 -8.98 6.56 18.86
C GLY A 327 -9.22 7.83 18.03
N TYR A 328 -10.38 8.46 18.28
CA TYR A 328 -10.79 9.74 17.71
C TYR A 328 -10.90 10.79 18.83
N HIS A 329 -10.09 11.85 18.73
CA HIS A 329 -9.95 12.90 19.74
C HIS A 329 -10.55 14.24 19.29
N GLY A 330 -11.44 14.21 18.30
CA GLY A 330 -11.97 15.39 17.61
C GLY A 330 -11.36 15.60 16.22
N LEU A 331 -11.76 16.72 15.61
CA LEU A 331 -11.30 17.18 14.30
C LEU A 331 -9.78 17.43 14.29
N ASP A 332 -9.05 16.64 13.52
CA ASP A 332 -7.62 16.81 13.27
C ASP A 332 -7.36 16.90 11.76
N LYS A 333 -7.36 18.14 11.25
CA LYS A 333 -7.07 18.42 9.84
C LYS A 333 -5.65 18.03 9.41
N SER A 334 -4.71 17.85 10.33
CA SER A 334 -3.36 17.37 9.97
C SER A 334 -3.39 15.92 9.44
N LYS A 335 -4.41 15.12 9.81
CA LYS A 335 -4.61 13.77 9.29
C LYS A 335 -4.99 13.72 7.82
N ILE A 336 -5.57 14.80 7.27
CA ILE A 336 -5.85 14.92 5.83
C ILE A 336 -4.54 14.88 5.05
N ASP A 337 -3.57 15.70 5.43
CA ASP A 337 -2.28 15.74 4.74
C ASP A 337 -1.38 14.57 5.13
N TYR A 338 -1.48 14.07 6.37
CA TYR A 338 -0.75 12.88 6.81
C TYR A 338 -1.13 11.65 5.98
N TYR A 339 -2.42 11.32 5.88
CA TYR A 339 -2.86 10.12 5.15
C TYR A 339 -2.81 10.27 3.62
N PHE A 340 -2.24 11.36 3.09
CA PHE A 340 -1.80 11.47 1.70
C PHE A 340 -0.26 11.33 1.61
N GLY A 341 0.23 10.10 1.51
CA GLY A 341 1.66 9.78 1.43
C GLY A 341 2.25 9.11 2.68
N ASN A 342 1.54 9.12 3.82
CA ASN A 342 2.04 8.56 5.07
C ASN A 342 1.08 7.54 5.69
N LEU A 343 1.61 6.62 6.50
CA LEU A 343 0.86 5.63 7.27
C LEU A 343 1.52 5.41 8.63
N ASP A 344 0.69 5.25 9.66
CA ASP A 344 1.08 4.95 11.04
C ASP A 344 1.89 3.64 11.20
N ASP A 345 2.67 3.55 12.28
CA ASP A 345 3.44 2.38 12.72
C ASP A 345 2.56 1.27 13.34
N ARG A 346 1.25 1.29 13.08
CA ARG A 346 0.26 0.40 13.68
C ARG A 346 -0.41 -0.54 12.67
N ARG A 347 0.04 -0.59 11.41
CA ARG A 347 -0.59 -1.45 10.38
C ARG A 347 0.37 -2.38 9.65
N PHE A 348 -0.14 -3.56 9.31
CA PHE A 348 0.55 -4.55 8.48
C PHE A 348 -0.38 -5.21 7.48
N SER A 349 0.17 -5.72 6.38
CA SER A 349 -0.58 -6.29 5.26
C SER A 349 -0.68 -7.82 5.32
N TRP A 350 -1.87 -8.31 4.99
CA TRP A 350 -2.21 -9.72 4.75
C TRP A 350 -2.11 -10.05 3.25
N SER A 351 -2.63 -9.17 2.39
CA SER A 351 -2.58 -9.31 0.93
C SER A 351 -2.65 -7.95 0.21
N THR A 352 -2.26 -7.95 -1.06
CA THR A 352 -2.31 -6.81 -1.99
C THR A 352 -3.04 -7.22 -3.26
N GLY A 353 -3.88 -6.33 -3.78
CA GLY A 353 -4.67 -6.54 -4.99
C GLY A 353 -6.06 -7.12 -4.75
N ARG A 354 -6.78 -7.33 -5.85
CA ARG A 354 -8.11 -7.95 -5.89
C ARG A 354 -8.18 -9.07 -6.92
N ASP A 355 -9.25 -9.85 -6.86
CA ASP A 355 -9.57 -10.94 -7.77
C ASP A 355 -8.39 -11.93 -7.86
N LEU A 356 -7.95 -12.35 -6.68
CA LEU A 356 -6.79 -13.20 -6.47
C LEU A 356 -7.07 -14.60 -7.01
N MET A 357 -6.25 -15.06 -7.95
CA MET A 357 -6.16 -16.49 -8.29
C MET A 357 -5.13 -17.14 -7.37
N MET A 358 -5.58 -18.12 -6.59
CA MET A 358 -4.78 -18.81 -5.59
C MET A 358 -3.88 -19.87 -6.22
N GLN A 359 -2.97 -20.40 -5.41
CA GLN A 359 -2.19 -21.60 -5.71
C GLN A 359 -2.29 -22.55 -4.50
N PRO A 360 -2.67 -23.84 -4.71
CA PRO A 360 -3.32 -24.33 -5.92
C PRO A 360 -4.62 -23.56 -6.22
N PRO A 361 -5.12 -23.55 -7.48
CA PRO A 361 -6.30 -22.77 -7.83
C PRO A 361 -7.56 -23.16 -7.06
N GLN A 362 -8.37 -22.15 -6.74
CA GLN A 362 -9.73 -22.30 -6.24
C GLN A 362 -10.74 -22.61 -7.36
N GLN A 363 -11.90 -23.13 -6.99
CA GLN A 363 -12.99 -23.56 -7.86
C GLN A 363 -14.13 -22.52 -7.96
N ASP A 364 -14.46 -21.78 -6.90
CA ASP A 364 -15.55 -20.78 -6.88
C ASP A 364 -15.17 -19.40 -7.48
N GLY A 365 -14.20 -19.37 -8.41
CA GLY A 365 -13.76 -18.15 -9.10
C GLY A 365 -12.83 -17.22 -8.28
N PRO A 366 -12.49 -16.02 -8.80
CA PRO A 366 -11.48 -15.13 -8.20
C PRO A 366 -11.81 -14.71 -6.75
N VAL A 367 -10.82 -14.80 -5.85
CA VAL A 367 -11.02 -14.39 -4.46
C VAL A 367 -10.86 -12.87 -4.36
N ASN A 368 -11.96 -12.16 -4.08
CA ASN A 368 -12.01 -10.69 -4.06
C ASN A 368 -10.82 -10.04 -3.31
N SER A 369 -10.47 -10.54 -2.12
CA SER A 369 -9.24 -10.20 -1.38
C SER A 369 -9.02 -11.21 -0.25
N LEU A 370 -7.79 -11.35 0.26
CA LEU A 370 -7.46 -12.27 1.37
C LEU A 370 -7.02 -11.51 2.63
N ALA A 371 -7.98 -10.96 3.38
CA ALA A 371 -7.77 -10.35 4.70
C ALA A 371 -8.14 -11.30 5.86
N THR A 372 -8.91 -12.33 5.53
CA THR A 372 -9.44 -13.42 6.36
C THR A 372 -9.41 -14.70 5.53
N LEU A 373 -9.91 -15.83 6.04
CA LEU A 373 -9.89 -17.10 5.30
C LEU A 373 -10.72 -17.02 4.01
N TYR A 374 -10.22 -17.68 2.98
CA TYR A 374 -11.05 -18.22 1.91
C TYR A 374 -11.09 -19.75 2.04
N VAL A 375 -12.28 -20.33 2.05
CA VAL A 375 -12.50 -21.76 2.29
C VAL A 375 -13.41 -22.32 1.21
N GLU A 376 -13.09 -23.50 0.70
CA GLU A 376 -13.98 -24.32 -0.10
C GLU A 376 -14.36 -25.61 0.63
N VAL A 377 -15.62 -26.02 0.52
CA VAL A 377 -16.09 -27.36 0.91
C VAL A 377 -16.71 -27.98 -0.33
N ASP A 378 -16.24 -29.17 -0.71
CA ASP A 378 -16.68 -29.91 -1.90
C ASP A 378 -16.73 -29.04 -3.18
N GLY A 379 -15.71 -28.20 -3.36
CA GLY A 379 -15.54 -27.31 -4.53
C GLY A 379 -16.37 -26.03 -4.52
N LYS A 380 -17.03 -25.68 -3.40
CA LYS A 380 -17.84 -24.45 -3.27
C LYS A 380 -17.37 -23.59 -2.12
N ARG A 381 -17.37 -22.26 -2.30
CA ARG A 381 -16.98 -21.32 -1.25
C ARG A 381 -17.86 -21.47 0.00
N TYR A 382 -17.22 -21.42 1.16
CA TYR A 382 -17.82 -21.65 2.46
C TYR A 382 -17.45 -20.56 3.46
N THR A 383 -18.42 -20.17 4.29
CA THR A 383 -18.32 -19.05 5.26
C THR A 383 -18.52 -19.49 6.71
N GLY A 384 -18.67 -20.79 6.99
CA GLY A 384 -18.84 -21.33 8.34
C GLY A 384 -17.52 -21.43 9.12
N TRP A 385 -16.78 -20.33 9.18
CA TRP A 385 -15.53 -20.19 9.92
C TRP A 385 -15.57 -19.00 10.89
N THR A 386 -14.63 -18.94 11.82
CA THR A 386 -14.41 -17.80 12.70
C THR A 386 -12.93 -17.43 12.78
N ARG A 387 -12.67 -16.16 13.11
CA ARG A 387 -11.34 -15.60 13.33
C ARG A 387 -11.29 -14.89 14.68
N LYS A 388 -10.14 -14.92 15.34
CA LYS A 388 -9.79 -14.01 16.44
C LYS A 388 -8.31 -13.64 16.30
N LEU A 389 -8.02 -12.35 16.14
CA LEU A 389 -6.66 -11.84 16.25
C LEU A 389 -6.41 -11.42 17.71
N THR A 390 -5.24 -11.74 18.25
CA THR A 390 -4.72 -11.21 19.50
C THR A 390 -3.38 -10.57 19.20
N TYR A 391 -3.09 -9.41 19.78
CA TYR A 391 -1.76 -8.82 19.70
C TYR A 391 -1.41 -8.09 20.99
N THR A 392 -0.15 -8.18 21.42
CA THR A 392 0.38 -7.49 22.59
C THR A 392 1.56 -6.62 22.18
N GLN A 393 1.48 -5.32 22.42
CA GLN A 393 2.53 -4.37 22.08
C GLN A 393 3.73 -4.52 23.03
N THR A 394 4.87 -4.96 22.51
CA THR A 394 6.12 -5.27 23.23
C THR A 394 7.14 -4.14 23.21
N SER A 395 7.07 -3.20 22.25
CA SER A 395 7.91 -1.99 22.22
C SER A 395 7.17 -0.79 21.61
N GLY A 396 7.72 0.41 21.79
CA GLY A 396 7.20 1.62 21.15
C GLY A 396 5.84 2.08 21.69
N LYS A 397 5.52 1.75 22.96
CA LYS A 397 4.30 2.27 23.58
C LYS A 397 4.40 3.79 23.66
N SER A 398 3.46 4.47 23.02
CA SER A 398 3.16 5.87 23.28
C SER A 398 2.67 6.01 24.72
N GLU A 399 3.30 6.89 25.49
CA GLU A 399 2.83 7.30 26.83
C GLU A 399 1.50 8.05 26.76
#